data_AF-A0A840QDK8-F1
#
_entry.id   AF-A0A840QDK8-F1
#
_cell.length_a   1.000
_cell.length_b   1.000
_cell.length_c   1.000
_cell.angle_alpha   90.00
_cell.angle_beta   90.00
_cell.angle_gamma   90.00
#
_symmetry.space_group_name_H-M   'P 1'
#
loop_
_entity.id
_entity.type
_entity.pdbx_description
1 polymer ?
#
loop_
_entity_poly.entity_id
_entity_poly.type
_entity_poly.pdbx_seq_one_letter_code
_entity_poly.pdbx_strand_id
1 'polypeptide(L)'
;MSTEPALHTQATAAQAAAPEASAARVESRDGSSAAELPTAPCSVVWSGGHSYVLEGSAGARWAGVDDRGRARFLTDADLLRRGWSRTRA
;
A
#
# COMPACT_ATOMS: atom_id res chain seq x y z
N MET A 1 17.63 66.99 14.10
CA MET A 1 18.14 65.89 13.24
C MET A 1 17.46 64.62 13.71
N SER A 2 16.36 64.28 13.05
CA SER A 2 15.46 63.18 13.41
C SER A 2 15.95 61.87 12.79
N THR A 3 15.88 60.78 13.53
CA THR A 3 15.85 59.42 12.98
C THR A 3 14.76 58.64 13.72
N GLU A 4 13.64 58.46 13.04
CA GLU A 4 12.57 57.52 13.39
C GLU A 4 13.01 56.06 13.12
N PRO A 5 12.30 55.08 13.72
CA PRO A 5 12.70 53.67 13.79
C PRO A 5 12.07 52.84 12.67
N ALA A 6 12.69 51.71 12.30
CA ALA A 6 12.03 50.69 11.49
C ALA A 6 12.54 49.29 11.81
N LEU A 7 11.60 48.48 12.28
CA LEU A 7 11.66 47.05 12.47
C LEU A 7 12.29 46.34 11.26
N HIS A 8 13.18 45.39 11.51
CA HIS A 8 13.36 44.25 10.62
C HIS A 8 12.76 43.02 11.27
N THR A 9 11.45 42.88 11.10
CA THR A 9 10.80 41.58 10.99
C THR A 9 11.12 41.03 9.61
N GLN A 10 11.77 39.88 9.53
CA GLN A 10 11.47 38.93 8.47
C GLN A 10 11.26 37.54 9.07
N ALA A 11 10.00 37.15 9.05
CA ALA A 11 9.54 35.78 8.99
C ALA A 11 9.60 35.27 7.54
N THR A 12 9.47 33.95 7.40
CA THR A 12 9.17 33.19 6.16
C THR A 12 10.41 32.72 5.37
N ALA A 13 10.52 31.48 4.89
CA ALA A 13 9.53 30.41 4.76
C ALA A 13 10.22 29.04 4.60
N ALA A 14 9.40 28.00 4.79
CA ALA A 14 9.48 26.70 4.14
C ALA A 14 10.64 25.80 4.60
N GLN A 15 10.59 25.42 5.87
CA GLN A 15 11.01 24.08 6.26
C GLN A 15 10.18 23.11 5.39
N ALA A 16 10.86 22.46 4.46
CA ALA A 16 10.24 21.53 3.53
C ALA A 16 9.45 20.49 4.33
N ALA A 17 8.13 20.49 4.13
CA ALA A 17 7.28 19.40 4.50
C ALA A 17 7.77 18.19 3.70
N ALA A 18 8.66 17.40 4.31
CA ALA A 18 8.70 15.99 4.01
C ALA A 18 7.27 15.50 4.22
N PRO A 19 6.61 14.88 3.22
CA PRO A 19 5.49 14.05 3.56
C PRO A 19 6.11 12.92 4.38
N GLU A 20 6.05 13.05 5.70
CA GLU A 20 5.85 11.89 6.54
C GLU A 20 4.55 11.30 6.05
N ALA A 21 4.66 10.52 4.97
CA ALA A 21 3.76 9.44 4.67
C ALA A 21 3.90 8.53 5.88
N SER A 22 3.22 8.95 6.95
CA SER A 22 2.64 8.12 7.97
C SER A 22 1.81 7.13 7.19
N ALA A 23 2.51 6.11 6.68
CA ALA A 23 1.96 4.83 6.38
C ALA A 23 1.47 4.37 7.73
N ALA A 24 0.28 4.85 8.09
CA ALA A 24 -0.50 4.33 9.17
C ALA A 24 -0.45 2.84 8.94
N ARG A 25 0.31 2.15 9.80
CA ARG A 25 0.29 0.70 9.85
C ARG A 25 -1.17 0.41 10.11
N VAL A 26 -1.88 0.01 9.07
CA VAL A 26 -3.25 -0.47 9.20
C VAL A 26 -3.07 -1.79 9.92
N GLU A 27 -3.04 -1.72 11.26
CA GLU A 27 -3.24 -2.88 12.10
C GLU A 27 -4.53 -3.52 11.61
N SER A 28 -4.43 -4.78 11.19
CA SER A 28 -5.56 -5.61 10.81
C SER A 28 -6.47 -5.67 12.03
N ARG A 29 -7.47 -4.78 12.06
CA ARG A 29 -8.52 -4.78 13.06
C ARG A 29 -9.42 -5.96 12.74
N ASP A 30 -9.03 -7.13 13.22
CA ASP A 30 -9.95 -8.24 13.39
C ASP A 30 -11.07 -7.74 14.32
N GLY A 31 -12.24 -7.46 13.74
CA GLY A 31 -13.48 -7.32 14.49
C GLY A 31 -13.94 -5.92 14.91
N SER A 32 -13.63 -4.85 14.17
CA SER A 32 -14.44 -3.61 14.29
C SER A 32 -15.47 -3.60 13.18
N SER A 33 -16.75 -3.38 13.52
CA SER A 33 -17.92 -3.42 12.64
C SER A 33 -17.71 -2.61 11.34
N ALA A 34 -17.02 -3.22 10.39
CA ALA A 34 -16.84 -2.68 9.06
C ALA A 34 -18.24 -2.66 8.46
N ALA A 35 -18.66 -1.51 7.94
CA ALA A 35 -19.81 -1.45 7.05
C ALA A 35 -19.73 -2.67 6.13
N GLU A 36 -20.76 -3.52 6.19
CA GLU A 36 -20.71 -4.86 5.61
C GLU A 36 -20.26 -4.74 4.16
N LEU A 37 -19.02 -5.17 3.90
CA LEU A 37 -18.49 -5.07 2.56
C LEU A 37 -19.36 -5.96 1.69
N PRO A 38 -19.74 -5.51 0.48
CA PRO A 38 -20.59 -6.30 -0.41
C PRO A 38 -19.95 -7.64 -0.82
N THR A 39 -18.67 -7.84 -0.48
CA THR A 39 -17.90 -9.07 -0.70
C THR A 39 -17.06 -9.40 0.52
N ALA A 40 -16.81 -10.68 0.76
CA ALA A 40 -15.87 -11.12 1.79
C ALA A 40 -14.46 -10.54 1.55
N PRO A 41 -13.74 -10.09 2.59
CA PRO A 41 -12.33 -9.70 2.45
C PRO A 41 -11.49 -10.85 1.89
N CYS A 42 -10.54 -10.53 1.01
CA CYS A 42 -9.61 -11.51 0.43
C CYS A 42 -8.18 -10.94 0.37
N SER A 43 -7.19 -11.84 0.30
CA SER A 43 -5.79 -11.44 0.12
C SER A 43 -5.49 -11.22 -1.36
N VAL A 44 -4.77 -10.14 -1.67
CA VAL A 44 -4.38 -9.78 -3.04
C VAL A 44 -2.89 -9.44 -3.09
N VAL A 45 -2.20 -9.85 -4.15
CA VAL A 45 -0.81 -9.49 -4.43
C VAL A 45 -0.68 -8.89 -5.82
N TRP A 46 0.37 -8.08 -6.03
CA TRP A 46 0.74 -7.56 -7.34
C TRP A 46 2.06 -8.20 -7.80
N SER A 47 2.07 -8.78 -9.00
CA SER A 47 3.27 -9.40 -9.57
C SER A 47 3.30 -9.24 -11.07
N GLY A 48 4.45 -8.81 -11.62
CA GLY A 48 4.62 -8.66 -13.06
C GLY A 48 3.59 -7.75 -13.74
N GLY A 49 3.05 -6.76 -13.03
CA GLY A 49 2.02 -5.85 -13.54
C GLY A 49 0.57 -6.29 -13.32
N HIS A 50 0.33 -7.48 -12.78
CA HIS A 50 -1.02 -8.06 -12.61
C HIS A 50 -1.39 -8.28 -11.15
N SER A 51 -2.68 -8.20 -10.87
CA SER A 51 -3.27 -8.59 -9.59
C SER A 51 -3.51 -10.10 -9.55
N TYR A 52 -3.25 -10.70 -8.39
CA TYR A 52 -3.61 -12.07 -8.09
C TYR A 52 -4.33 -12.15 -6.75
N VAL A 53 -5.48 -12.80 -6.71
CA VAL A 53 -6.32 -13.00 -5.52
C VAL A 53 -6.10 -14.40 -4.97
N LEU A 54 -6.03 -14.52 -3.65
CA LEU A 54 -5.90 -15.82 -3.00
C LEU A 54 -7.24 -16.57 -3.01
N GLU A 55 -7.26 -17.73 -3.65
CA GLU A 55 -8.41 -18.63 -3.76
C GLU A 55 -8.16 -19.91 -2.94
N GLY A 56 -9.13 -20.27 -2.09
CA GLY A 56 -9.17 -21.54 -1.36
C GLY A 56 -8.35 -21.60 -0.07
N SER A 57 -8.89 -22.28 0.95
CA SER A 57 -8.23 -22.50 2.25
C SER A 57 -7.41 -23.80 2.34
N ALA A 58 -7.68 -24.77 1.46
CA ALA A 58 -7.09 -26.11 1.49
C ALA A 58 -6.19 -26.38 0.26
N GLY A 59 -5.24 -25.48 0.02
CA GLY A 59 -4.38 -25.49 -1.17
C GLY A 59 -4.47 -24.16 -1.89
N ALA A 60 -4.00 -23.11 -1.22
CA ALA A 60 -4.20 -21.74 -1.64
C ALA A 60 -3.53 -21.49 -2.99
N ARG A 61 -4.31 -21.02 -3.97
CA ARG A 61 -3.84 -20.68 -5.31
C ARG A 61 -4.10 -19.20 -5.58
N TRP A 62 -3.14 -18.53 -6.19
CA TRP A 62 -3.24 -17.12 -6.55
C TRP A 62 -3.81 -17.01 -7.95
N ALA A 63 -5.08 -16.63 -8.08
CA ALA A 63 -5.79 -16.50 -9.34
C ALA A 63 -5.71 -15.06 -9.87
N GLY A 64 -5.34 -14.90 -11.13
CA GLY A 64 -5.28 -13.62 -11.81
C GLY A 64 -5.21 -13.79 -13.31
N VAL A 65 -4.71 -12.78 -14.00
CA VAL A 65 -4.53 -12.78 -15.46
C VAL A 65 -3.07 -12.59 -15.84
N ASP A 66 -2.72 -13.03 -17.05
CA ASP A 66 -1.43 -12.71 -17.68
C ASP A 66 -1.56 -11.49 -18.63
N ASP A 67 -0.45 -11.07 -19.24
CA ASP A 67 -0.40 -9.94 -20.18
C ASP A 67 -1.30 -10.12 -21.42
N ARG A 68 -1.76 -11.35 -21.69
CA ARG A 68 -2.64 -11.68 -22.81
C ARG A 68 -4.11 -11.75 -22.37
N GLY A 69 -4.41 -11.42 -21.12
CA GLY A 69 -5.74 -11.52 -20.53
C GLY A 69 -6.18 -12.96 -20.25
N ARG A 70 -5.26 -13.94 -20.28
CA ARG A 70 -5.62 -15.34 -20.00
C ARG A 70 -5.58 -15.59 -18.50
N ALA A 71 -6.53 -16.38 -18.02
CA ALA A 71 -6.54 -16.83 -16.63
C ALA A 71 -5.23 -17.56 -16.29
N ARG A 72 -4.62 -17.16 -15.16
CA ARG A 72 -3.38 -17.72 -14.66
C ARG A 72 -3.49 -17.99 -13.17
N PHE A 73 -3.05 -19.17 -12.77
CA PHE A 73 -2.97 -19.58 -11.37
C PHE A 73 -1.50 -19.70 -10.98
N LEU A 74 -1.13 -19.10 -9.86
CA LEU A 74 0.19 -19.16 -9.28
C LEU A 74 0.14 -19.86 -7.92
N THR A 75 1.19 -20.58 -7.60
CA THR A 75 1.44 -21.08 -6.24
C THR A 75 2.20 -20.03 -5.43
N ASP A 76 2.27 -20.17 -4.11
CA ASP A 76 3.17 -19.34 -3.29
C ASP A 76 4.63 -19.44 -3.75
N ALA A 77 5.06 -20.62 -4.18
CA ALA A 77 6.40 -20.84 -4.71
C ALA A 77 6.65 -20.05 -6.02
N ASP A 78 5.63 -19.87 -6.86
CA ASP A 78 5.74 -19.01 -8.05
C ASP A 78 5.90 -17.55 -7.68
N LEU A 79 5.17 -17.07 -6.67
CA LEU A 79 5.30 -15.70 -6.17
C LEU A 79 6.68 -15.43 -5.57
N LEU A 80 7.19 -16.36 -4.78
CA LEU A 80 8.54 -16.29 -4.21
C LEU A 80 9.60 -16.22 -5.31
N ARG A 81 9.50 -17.05 -6.35
CA ARG A 81 10.41 -16.99 -7.52
C ARG A 81 10.34 -15.67 -8.27
N ARG A 82 9.21 -14.95 -8.18
CA ARG A 82 9.00 -13.63 -8.78
C ARG A 82 9.46 -12.49 -7.85
N GLY A 83 10.07 -12.82 -6.71
CA GLY A 83 10.58 -11.85 -5.74
C GLY A 83 9.49 -11.27 -4.84
N TRP A 84 8.30 -11.86 -4.79
CA TRP A 84 7.28 -11.45 -3.84
C TRP A 84 7.53 -12.14 -2.49
N SER A 85 7.61 -11.36 -1.42
CA SER A 85 7.67 -11.84 -0.04
C SER A 85 6.68 -11.08 0.84
N ARG A 86 6.10 -11.75 1.84
CA ARG A 86 5.14 -11.15 2.77
C ARG A 86 5.78 -10.05 3.65
N THR A 87 7.07 -10.18 3.92
CA THR A 87 7.87 -9.24 4.69
C THR A 87 9.00 -8.73 3.80
N ARG A 88 9.34 -7.45 3.89
CA ARG A 88 10.59 -6.94 3.30
C ARG A 88 11.76 -7.45 4.14
N ALA A 89 12.76 -8.06 3.51
CA ALA A 89 14.05 -8.32 4.15
C ALA A 89 14.83 -7.02 4.32
#